data_AF-A0A928XBL4-F1
#
_entry.id   AF-A0A928XBL4-F1
#
_cell.length_a   1.000
_cell.length_b   1.000
_cell.length_c   1.000
_cell.angle_alpha   90.00
_cell.angle_beta   90.00
_cell.angle_gamma   90.00
#
_symmetry.space_group_name_H-M   'P 1'
#
loop_
_entity.id
_entity.type
_entity.pdbx_description
1 polymer ?
#
loop_
_entity_poly.entity_id
_entity_poly.type
_entity_poly.pdbx_seq_one_letter_code
_entity_poly.pdbx_strand_id
1 'polypeptide(L)'
;MSQDVSSLPSPTDIPTEAVRDAAEDFFFGLDRTKLIWLGWLVGLLMMLWAARRVLRWVRRRRPVKLHPNLQKYGDATAPSASEDELSAKRHAEAARIVATSSTADIAGYQILQQVEAVYVDGFRRPEDALEGLKAAAAMKGANAVIRVHQERTAAGRCSASGDAVIVRRTENPA
;
A
#
# COMPACT_ATOMS: atom_id res chain seq x y z
N MET A 1 -5.19 -90.63 -46.41
CA MET A 1 -4.85 -90.19 -45.04
C MET A 1 -5.22 -88.73 -44.95
N SER A 2 -6.36 -88.48 -44.30
CA SER A 2 -6.89 -87.16 -43.97
C SER A 2 -6.07 -86.53 -42.85
N GLN A 3 -5.76 -85.23 -42.95
CA GLN A 3 -5.42 -84.40 -41.80
C GLN A 3 -6.15 -83.07 -41.90
N ASP A 4 -7.31 -83.06 -41.24
CA ASP A 4 -7.89 -82.06 -40.35
C ASP A 4 -7.60 -80.56 -40.57
N VAL A 5 -8.69 -79.90 -40.97
CA VAL A 5 -9.00 -78.49 -40.79
C VAL A 5 -9.59 -78.30 -39.39
N SER A 6 -8.94 -77.53 -38.50
CA SER A 6 -9.54 -76.74 -37.39
C SER A 6 -8.41 -76.29 -36.44
N SER A 7 -8.14 -75.00 -36.23
CA SER A 7 -8.92 -74.17 -35.30
C SER A 7 -8.34 -72.74 -35.31
N LEU A 8 -9.20 -71.76 -35.59
CA LEU A 8 -8.94 -70.34 -35.31
C LEU A 8 -9.34 -70.05 -33.86
N PRO A 9 -8.53 -69.34 -33.06
CA PRO A 9 -8.93 -68.94 -31.71
C PRO A 9 -9.98 -67.82 -31.74
N SER A 10 -11.06 -67.99 -30.99
CA SER A 10 -12.16 -67.04 -30.78
C SER A 10 -11.79 -65.90 -29.83
N PRO A 11 -12.34 -64.68 -30.00
CA PRO A 11 -11.92 -63.47 -29.29
C PRO A 11 -12.59 -63.29 -27.90
N THR A 12 -12.68 -64.33 -27.08
CA THR A 12 -13.40 -64.28 -25.78
C THR A 12 -12.62 -64.77 -24.57
N ASP A 13 -11.29 -64.81 -24.63
CA ASP A 13 -10.45 -65.12 -23.47
C ASP A 13 -9.66 -63.89 -23.02
N ILE A 14 -10.37 -62.87 -22.52
CA ILE A 14 -9.75 -61.84 -21.69
C ILE A 14 -10.06 -62.21 -20.24
N PRO A 15 -9.05 -62.60 -19.43
CA PRO A 15 -9.27 -62.93 -18.02
C PRO A 15 -9.70 -61.65 -17.29
N THR A 16 -10.99 -61.59 -16.93
CA THR A 16 -11.63 -60.49 -16.19
C THR A 16 -11.03 -60.29 -14.79
N GLU A 17 -10.30 -61.27 -14.27
CA GLU A 17 -9.57 -61.16 -13.00
C GLU A 17 -8.33 -60.27 -13.10
N ALA A 18 -7.61 -60.29 -14.24
CA ALA A 18 -6.39 -59.50 -14.42
C ALA A 18 -6.67 -57.99 -14.53
N VAL A 19 -7.85 -57.61 -15.02
CA VAL A 19 -8.29 -56.20 -15.09
C VAL A 19 -8.75 -55.70 -13.71
N ARG A 20 -9.22 -56.60 -12.85
CA ARG A 20 -9.72 -56.26 -11.51
C ARG A 20 -8.57 -56.00 -10.53
N ASP A 21 -7.51 -56.81 -10.58
CA ASP A 21 -6.33 -56.61 -9.74
C ASP A 21 -5.53 -55.35 -10.13
N ALA A 22 -5.44 -55.04 -11.42
CA ALA A 22 -4.76 -53.82 -11.89
C ALA A 22 -5.50 -52.52 -11.51
N ALA A 23 -6.81 -52.59 -11.25
CA ALA A 23 -7.62 -51.43 -10.85
C ALA A 23 -7.49 -51.10 -9.35
N GLU A 24 -7.22 -52.10 -8.50
CA GLU A 24 -7.08 -51.90 -7.05
C GLU A 24 -5.69 -51.35 -6.68
N ASP A 25 -4.63 -51.74 -7.39
CA ASP A 25 -3.27 -51.19 -7.21
C ASP A 25 -3.16 -49.71 -7.62
N PHE A 26 -4.03 -49.25 -8.53
CA PHE A 26 -4.02 -47.85 -8.97
C PHE A 26 -4.69 -46.90 -7.96
N PHE A 27 -5.57 -47.40 -7.10
CA PHE A 27 -6.37 -46.56 -6.20
C PHE A 27 -5.91 -46.54 -4.73
N PHE A 28 -5.13 -47.53 -4.27
CA PHE A 28 -4.76 -47.67 -2.84
C PHE A 28 -3.26 -47.74 -2.53
N GLY A 29 -2.40 -47.24 -3.42
CA GLY A 29 -0.94 -47.20 -3.24
C GLY A 29 -0.37 -45.84 -2.81
N LEU A 30 -1.07 -45.03 -2.01
CA LEU A 30 -0.41 -43.90 -1.34
C LEU A 30 0.41 -44.45 -0.17
N ASP A 31 1.66 -44.84 -0.47
CA ASP A 31 2.67 -45.12 0.54
C ASP A 31 2.62 -44.01 1.61
N ARG A 32 2.56 -44.37 2.89
CA ARG A 32 2.60 -43.39 3.99
C ARG A 32 3.75 -42.40 3.82
N THR A 33 4.84 -42.82 3.20
CA THR A 33 5.97 -41.97 2.80
C THR A 33 5.56 -40.87 1.82
N LYS A 34 4.82 -41.18 0.75
CA LYS A 34 4.31 -40.19 -0.21
C LYS A 34 3.38 -39.17 0.45
N LEU A 35 2.52 -39.59 1.39
CA LEU A 35 1.67 -38.68 2.18
C LEU A 35 2.51 -37.73 3.05
N ILE A 36 3.56 -38.23 3.69
CA ILE A 36 4.49 -37.42 4.48
C ILE A 36 5.22 -36.42 3.57
N TRP A 37 5.76 -36.87 2.44
CA TRP A 37 6.43 -36.02 1.46
C TRP A 37 5.51 -34.94 0.88
N LEU A 38 4.25 -35.28 0.59
CA LEU A 38 3.25 -34.33 0.10
C LEU A 38 2.93 -33.26 1.16
N GLY A 39 2.78 -33.67 2.43
CA GLY A 39 2.58 -32.74 3.55
C GLY A 39 3.73 -31.76 3.73
N TRP A 40 4.98 -32.26 3.65
CA TRP A 40 6.18 -31.41 3.67
C TRP A 40 6.22 -30.43 2.50
N LEU A 41 5.87 -30.88 1.30
CA LEU A 41 5.88 -30.05 0.09
C LEU A 41 4.84 -28.93 0.17
N VAL A 42 3.62 -29.23 0.62
CA VAL A 42 2.57 -28.22 0.85
C VAL A 42 2.98 -27.24 1.95
N GLY A 43 3.56 -27.73 3.06
CA GLY A 43 4.08 -26.89 4.14
C GLY A 43 5.17 -25.93 3.66
N LEU A 44 6.13 -26.41 2.88
CA LEU A 44 7.20 -25.60 2.29
C LEU A 44 6.66 -24.54 1.32
N LEU A 45 5.67 -24.91 0.50
CA LEU A 45 5.03 -23.99 -0.44
C LEU A 45 4.28 -22.87 0.29
N MET A 46 3.53 -23.22 1.35
CA MET A 46 2.85 -22.27 2.24
C MET A 46 3.86 -21.33 2.92
N MET A 47 4.99 -21.86 3.41
CA MET A 47 6.05 -21.07 4.03
C MET A 47 6.68 -20.09 3.02
N LEU A 48 6.97 -20.51 1.79
CA LEU A 48 7.47 -19.66 0.71
C LEU A 48 6.47 -18.56 0.33
N TRP A 49 5.18 -18.88 0.30
CA TRP A 49 4.12 -17.91 0.01
C TRP A 49 3.99 -16.87 1.13
N ALA A 50 3.97 -17.32 2.39
CA ALA A 50 3.96 -16.45 3.56
C ALA A 50 5.21 -15.56 3.60
N ALA A 51 6.40 -16.13 3.39
CA ALA A 51 7.65 -15.38 3.33
C ALA A 51 7.63 -14.33 2.21
N ARG A 52 7.14 -14.67 1.01
CA ARG A 52 6.97 -13.69 -0.08
C ARG A 52 5.99 -12.58 0.28
N ARG A 53 4.90 -12.90 0.97
CA ARG A 53 3.90 -11.92 1.40
C ARG A 53 4.45 -10.98 2.47
N VAL A 54 5.16 -11.53 3.45
CA VAL A 54 5.87 -10.76 4.49
C VAL A 54 6.97 -9.92 3.87
N LEU A 55 7.78 -10.46 2.95
CA LEU A 55 8.81 -9.71 2.24
C LEU A 55 8.24 -8.53 1.45
N ARG A 56 7.06 -8.68 0.81
CA ARG A 56 6.39 -7.54 0.16
C ARG A 56 5.94 -6.49 1.18
N TRP A 57 5.41 -6.91 2.33
CA TRP A 57 5.03 -5.99 3.41
C TRP A 57 6.23 -5.27 4.01
N VAL A 58 7.33 -5.98 4.25
CA VAL A 58 8.58 -5.43 4.78
C VAL A 58 9.22 -4.50 3.75
N ARG A 59 9.23 -4.84 2.45
CA ARG A 59 9.75 -3.95 1.40
C ARG A 59 8.97 -2.63 1.32
N ARG A 60 7.65 -2.63 1.57
CA ARG A 60 6.86 -1.39 1.67
C ARG A 60 7.20 -0.54 2.90
N ARG A 61 7.82 -1.14 3.93
CA ARG A 61 8.24 -0.47 5.16
C ARG A 61 9.75 -0.17 5.22
N ARG A 62 10.55 -0.67 4.27
CA ARG A 62 12.00 -0.42 4.28
C ARG A 62 12.24 1.04 3.86
N PRO A 63 12.96 1.83 4.68
CA PRO A 63 13.35 3.18 4.29
C PRO A 63 14.21 3.13 3.02
N VAL A 64 14.09 4.17 2.21
CA VAL A 64 14.91 4.35 1.01
C VAL A 64 16.37 4.33 1.47
N LYS A 65 17.22 3.50 0.82
CA LYS A 65 18.66 3.55 1.06
C LYS A 65 19.17 4.87 0.49
N LEU A 66 19.27 5.91 1.31
CA LEU A 66 19.86 7.17 0.90
C LEU A 66 21.37 6.98 0.67
N HIS A 67 21.87 7.59 -0.40
CA HIS A 67 23.29 7.63 -0.76
C HIS A 67 24.12 8.20 0.41
N PRO A 68 25.36 7.74 0.66
CA PRO A 68 26.16 8.14 1.84
C PRO A 68 26.30 9.66 2.04
N ASN A 69 26.31 10.44 0.96
CA ASN A 69 26.34 11.91 1.06
C ASN A 69 25.02 12.56 1.51
N LEU A 70 23.89 11.85 1.46
CA LEU A 70 22.60 12.29 2.01
C LEU A 70 22.33 11.73 3.42
N GLN A 71 23.16 10.83 3.95
CA GLN A 71 23.00 10.31 5.32
C GLN A 71 23.16 11.41 6.38
N LYS A 72 23.95 12.45 6.10
CA LYS A 72 24.08 13.64 6.98
C LYS A 72 22.75 14.40 7.18
N TYR A 73 21.78 14.20 6.30
CA TYR A 73 20.42 14.72 6.41
C TYR A 73 19.37 13.62 6.67
N GLY A 74 19.83 12.38 6.82
CA GLY A 74 19.01 11.18 6.80
C GLY A 74 19.51 10.14 7.79
N ASP A 75 19.79 10.54 9.03
CA ASP A 75 19.97 9.64 10.17
C ASP A 75 18.65 8.89 10.45
N ALA A 76 18.41 7.89 9.60
CA ALA A 76 17.31 6.95 9.62
C ALA A 76 17.42 5.90 10.74
N THR A 77 18.35 6.10 11.69
CA THR A 77 18.46 5.35 12.95
C THR A 77 17.84 6.09 14.15
N ALA A 78 17.29 7.29 13.94
CA ALA A 78 16.32 7.92 14.83
C ALA A 78 14.97 8.02 14.11
N PRO A 79 14.15 6.94 14.07
CA PRO A 79 12.87 6.91 13.35
C PRO A 79 11.74 7.71 14.03
N SER A 80 12.08 8.68 14.88
CA SER A 80 11.13 9.45 15.66
C SER A 80 11.60 10.89 15.81
N ALA A 81 12.79 11.14 16.36
CA ALA A 81 13.20 12.51 16.71
C ALA A 81 13.17 13.52 15.54
N SER A 82 13.70 13.20 14.35
CA SER A 82 13.78 14.20 13.27
C SER A 82 12.47 14.40 12.49
N GLU A 83 11.69 13.34 12.25
CA GLU A 83 10.35 13.46 11.65
C GLU A 83 9.35 14.08 12.65
N ASP A 84 9.45 13.75 13.93
CA ASP A 84 8.63 14.33 15.00
C ASP A 84 9.02 15.79 15.27
N GLU A 85 10.29 16.16 15.16
CA GLU A 85 10.72 17.56 15.22
C GLU A 85 10.25 18.35 14.00
N LEU A 86 10.26 17.74 12.81
CA LEU A 86 9.74 18.37 11.59
C LEU A 86 8.23 18.52 11.63
N SER A 87 7.50 17.55 12.19
CA SER A 87 6.05 17.66 12.41
C SER A 87 5.74 18.69 13.49
N ALA A 88 6.50 18.73 14.60
CA ALA A 88 6.34 19.76 15.62
C ALA A 88 6.59 21.17 15.08
N LYS A 89 7.61 21.35 14.23
CA LYS A 89 7.87 22.62 13.53
C LYS A 89 6.72 22.98 12.59
N ARG A 90 6.19 22.01 11.83
CA ARG A 90 5.02 22.22 10.97
C ARG A 90 3.78 22.59 11.77
N HIS A 91 3.53 21.93 12.90
CA HIS A 91 2.44 22.27 13.81
C HIS A 91 2.59 23.70 14.33
N ALA A 92 3.79 24.09 14.75
CA ALA A 92 4.06 25.42 15.26
C ALA A 92 3.85 26.51 14.20
N GLU A 93 4.26 26.25 12.95
CA GLU A 93 4.03 27.16 11.82
C GLU A 93 2.57 27.19 11.37
N ALA A 94 1.91 26.03 11.31
CA ALA A 94 0.50 25.91 10.97
C ALA A 94 -0.40 26.63 11.99
N ALA A 95 0.01 26.71 13.26
CA ALA A 95 -0.69 27.46 14.30
C ALA A 95 -0.74 28.98 14.04
N ARG A 96 0.11 29.52 13.16
CA ARG A 96 0.04 30.93 12.73
C ARG A 96 -1.15 31.21 11.79
N ILE A 97 -1.73 30.17 11.20
CA ILE A 97 -2.91 30.28 10.36
C ILE A 97 -4.15 30.41 11.23
N VAL A 98 -4.77 31.58 11.16
CA VAL A 98 -5.93 31.96 11.97
C VAL A 98 -7.22 31.36 11.42
N ALA A 99 -7.32 31.23 10.08
CA ALA A 99 -8.53 30.72 9.44
C ALA A 99 -8.22 29.89 8.20
N THR A 100 -9.01 28.84 7.98
CA THR A 100 -8.97 28.03 6.76
C THR A 100 -10.36 27.80 6.23
N SER A 101 -10.55 27.98 4.92
CA SER A 101 -11.83 27.74 4.23
C SER A 101 -11.63 26.92 2.96
N SER A 102 -12.60 26.07 2.66
CA SER A 102 -12.69 25.37 1.38
C SER A 102 -13.27 26.24 0.26
N THR A 103 -13.90 27.37 0.60
CA THR A 103 -14.45 28.33 -0.36
C THR A 103 -13.49 29.51 -0.56
N ALA A 104 -13.86 30.45 -1.45
CA ALA A 104 -13.07 31.67 -1.68
C ALA A 104 -13.15 32.67 -0.52
N ASP A 105 -14.16 32.58 0.33
CA ASP A 105 -14.43 33.52 1.41
C ASP A 105 -14.29 32.86 2.79
N ILE A 106 -14.03 33.68 3.81
CA ILE A 106 -13.91 33.24 5.21
C ILE A 106 -14.90 34.04 6.05
N ALA A 107 -15.84 33.33 6.69
CA ALA A 107 -16.86 33.97 7.54
C ALA A 107 -16.21 34.75 8.70
N GLY A 108 -16.58 36.02 8.86
CA GLY A 108 -16.07 36.90 9.91
C GLY A 108 -14.66 37.46 9.65
N TYR A 109 -14.12 37.28 8.44
CA TYR A 109 -12.82 37.81 8.04
C TYR A 109 -12.90 38.51 6.68
N GLN A 110 -12.19 39.63 6.54
CA GLN A 110 -11.99 40.32 5.27
C GLN A 110 -10.63 39.96 4.70
N ILE A 111 -10.60 39.53 3.43
CA ILE A 111 -9.36 39.24 2.70
C ILE A 111 -8.75 40.56 2.25
N LEU A 112 -7.53 40.85 2.72
CA LEU A 112 -6.79 42.06 2.39
C LEU A 112 -5.91 41.86 1.16
N GLN A 113 -5.22 40.71 1.10
CA GLN A 113 -4.24 40.43 0.06
C GLN A 113 -4.13 38.93 -0.19
N GLN A 114 -4.03 38.55 -1.47
CA GLN A 114 -3.61 37.22 -1.88
C GLN A 114 -2.09 37.19 -2.04
N VAL A 115 -1.45 36.23 -1.37
CA VAL A 115 0.02 36.10 -1.34
C VAL A 115 0.46 35.19 -2.48
N GLU A 116 0.07 33.91 -2.43
CA GLU A 116 0.52 32.89 -3.40
C GLU A 116 -0.41 31.67 -3.37
N ALA A 117 -0.47 30.93 -4.47
CA ALA A 117 -1.06 29.59 -4.48
C ALA A 117 -0.05 28.59 -3.91
N VAL A 118 -0.48 27.81 -2.91
CA VAL A 118 0.38 26.85 -2.20
C VAL A 118 -0.10 25.44 -2.48
N TYR A 119 0.85 24.55 -2.76
CA TYR A 119 0.61 23.14 -3.03
C TYR A 119 1.60 22.29 -2.24
N VAL A 120 1.12 21.21 -1.64
CA VAL A 120 1.93 20.25 -0.93
C VAL A 120 1.51 18.81 -1.28
N ASP A 121 2.47 17.91 -1.39
CA ASP A 121 2.24 16.49 -1.74
C ASP A 121 3.21 15.58 -0.95
N GLY A 122 2.97 14.28 -1.01
CA GLY A 122 3.82 13.22 -0.45
C GLY A 122 3.36 12.71 0.91
N PHE A 123 2.28 13.26 1.47
CA PHE A 123 1.79 12.89 2.79
C PHE A 123 1.09 11.53 2.80
N ARG A 124 1.11 10.87 3.96
CA ARG A 124 0.41 9.58 4.14
C ARG A 124 -1.05 9.78 4.55
N ARG A 125 -1.33 10.83 5.32
CA ARG A 125 -2.65 11.17 5.82
C ARG A 125 -3.10 12.53 5.28
N PRO A 126 -4.42 12.73 5.10
CA PRO A 126 -4.96 14.01 4.64
C PRO A 126 -4.76 15.12 5.69
N GLU A 127 -4.77 14.77 6.98
CA GLU A 127 -4.52 15.70 8.09
C GLU A 127 -3.11 16.28 8.01
N ASP A 128 -2.10 15.42 7.87
CA ASP A 128 -0.70 15.86 7.70
C ASP A 128 -0.52 16.74 6.45
N ALA A 129 -1.26 16.45 5.38
CA ALA A 129 -1.24 17.25 4.14
C ALA A 129 -1.83 18.65 4.37
N LEU A 130 -2.96 18.72 5.08
CA LEU A 130 -3.60 19.99 5.42
C LEU A 130 -2.70 20.83 6.34
N GLU A 131 -2.06 20.19 7.32
CA GLU A 131 -1.12 20.86 8.22
C GLU A 131 0.13 21.35 7.48
N GLY A 132 0.68 20.53 6.58
CA GLY A 132 1.76 20.91 5.69
C GLY A 132 1.40 22.11 4.82
N LEU A 133 0.16 22.16 4.30
CA LEU A 133 -0.34 23.28 3.53
C LEU A 133 -0.40 24.56 4.37
N LYS A 134 -0.93 24.49 5.60
CA LYS A 134 -0.97 25.63 6.53
C LYS A 134 0.43 26.13 6.89
N ALA A 135 1.35 25.22 7.20
CA ALA A 135 2.74 25.56 7.49
C ALA A 135 3.41 26.23 6.29
N ALA A 136 3.20 25.71 5.08
CA ALA A 136 3.73 26.30 3.85
C ALA A 136 3.17 27.71 3.59
N ALA A 137 1.87 27.93 3.80
CA ALA A 137 1.27 29.25 3.71
C ALA A 137 1.83 30.23 4.76
N ALA A 138 2.01 29.78 6.00
CA ALA A 138 2.60 30.59 7.07
C ALA A 138 4.05 30.98 6.78
N MET A 139 4.86 30.07 6.22
CA MET A 139 6.23 30.36 5.78
C MET A 139 6.27 31.43 4.68
N LYS A 140 5.20 31.56 3.88
CA LYS A 140 5.04 32.60 2.86
C LYS A 140 4.50 33.93 3.43
N GLY A 141 4.22 34.01 4.73
CA GLY A 141 3.72 35.21 5.40
C GLY A 141 2.21 35.37 5.36
N ALA A 142 1.45 34.35 4.95
CA ALA A 142 0.00 34.37 5.03
C ALA A 142 -0.49 34.01 6.44
N ASN A 143 -1.68 34.47 6.80
CA ASN A 143 -2.34 34.14 8.06
C ASN A 143 -3.66 33.37 7.86
N ALA A 144 -4.07 33.13 6.61
CA ALA A 144 -5.21 32.30 6.25
C ALA A 144 -5.00 31.56 4.92
N VAL A 145 -5.77 30.50 4.73
CA VAL A 145 -5.80 29.72 3.47
C VAL A 145 -7.24 29.55 3.00
N ILE A 146 -7.50 29.86 1.74
CA ILE A 146 -8.81 29.71 1.09
C ILE A 146 -8.73 28.69 -0.05
N ARG A 147 -9.89 28.27 -0.56
CA ARG A 147 -10.01 27.27 -1.63
C ARG A 147 -9.18 26.01 -1.36
N VAL A 148 -9.24 25.54 -0.12
CA VAL A 148 -8.53 24.35 0.29
C VAL A 148 -9.12 23.14 -0.44
N HIS A 149 -8.29 22.47 -1.23
CA HIS A 149 -8.60 21.22 -1.89
C HIS A 149 -7.66 20.12 -1.38
N GLN A 150 -8.21 18.94 -1.16
CA GLN A 150 -7.46 17.76 -0.75
C GLN A 150 -7.71 16.66 -1.76
N GLU A 151 -6.64 16.05 -2.22
CA GLU A 151 -6.70 14.96 -3.18
C GLU A 151 -5.91 13.76 -2.68
N ARG A 152 -6.39 12.57 -3.04
CA ARG A 152 -5.69 11.32 -2.76
C ARG A 152 -5.24 10.71 -4.08
N THR A 153 -3.94 10.65 -4.27
CA THR A 153 -3.32 10.08 -5.46
C THR A 153 -3.56 8.57 -5.56
N ALA A 154 -3.47 8.02 -6.77
CA ALA A 154 -3.55 6.57 -7.00
C ALA A 154 -2.46 5.76 -6.27
N ALA A 155 -1.34 6.40 -5.94
CA ALA A 155 -0.26 5.83 -5.13
C ALA A 155 -0.58 5.76 -3.62
N GLY A 156 -1.77 6.23 -3.21
CA GLY A 156 -2.22 6.28 -1.83
C GLY A 156 -1.62 7.42 -1.01
N ARG A 157 -0.98 8.41 -1.67
CA ARG A 157 -0.47 9.64 -1.04
C ARG A 157 -1.52 10.75 -1.09
N CYS A 158 -1.50 11.62 -0.09
CA CYS A 158 -2.38 12.76 0.02
C CYS A 158 -1.62 14.04 -0.37
N SER A 159 -2.27 14.85 -1.19
CA SER A 159 -1.87 16.20 -1.54
C SER A 159 -2.92 17.20 -1.08
N ALA A 160 -2.49 18.42 -0.79
CA ALA A 160 -3.37 19.52 -0.45
C ALA A 160 -2.92 20.80 -1.17
N SER A 161 -3.88 21.60 -1.58
CA SER A 161 -3.65 22.87 -2.28
C SER A 161 -4.60 23.95 -1.79
N GLY A 162 -4.20 25.20 -1.92
CA GLY A 162 -5.07 26.34 -1.63
C GLY A 162 -4.36 27.67 -1.87
N ASP A 163 -5.10 28.76 -1.78
CA ASP A 163 -4.57 30.11 -1.92
C ASP A 163 -4.23 30.68 -0.54
N ALA A 164 -2.98 31.08 -0.35
CA ALA A 164 -2.51 31.73 0.86
C ALA A 164 -2.86 33.21 0.83
N VAL A 165 -3.54 33.69 1.88
CA VAL A 165 -4.09 35.04 1.95
C VAL A 165 -3.82 35.69 3.31
N ILE A 166 -3.81 37.02 3.31
CA ILE A 166 -3.78 37.85 4.52
C ILE A 166 -5.20 38.32 4.81
N VAL A 167 -5.71 38.02 5.99
CA VAL A 167 -7.05 38.40 6.44
C VAL A 167 -7.01 39.25 7.71
N ARG A 168 -8.07 40.04 7.90
CA ARG A 168 -8.37 40.75 9.15
C ARG A 168 -9.76 40.36 9.62
N ARG A 169 -9.96 40.26 10.94
CA ARG A 169 -11.29 40.00 11.51
C ARG A 169 -12.22 41.17 11.17
N THR A 170 -13.39 40.87 10.63
CA THR A 170 -14.42 41.87 10.35
C THR A 170 -15.26 42.07 11.61
N GLU A 171 -15.30 43.29 12.14
CA GLU A 171 -16.10 43.63 13.33
C GLU A 171 -17.60 43.73 13.03
N ASN A 172 -17.97 43.73 11.75
CA ASN A 172 -19.34 43.84 11.28
C ASN A 172 -19.63 42.71 10.28
N PRO A 173 -20.20 41.57 10.71
CA PRO A 173 -20.60 40.51 9.80
C PRO A 173 -21.74 41.05 8.93
N ALA A 174 -21.47 41.24 7.64
CA ALA A 174 -22.50 41.54 6.64
C ALA A 174 -23.43 40.34 6.44
#